data_AF-A0A4E0R673-F1
#
_entry.id   AF-A0A4E0R673-F1
#
_cell.length_a   1.000
_cell.length_b   1.000
_cell.length_c   1.000
_cell.angle_alpha   90.00
_cell.angle_beta   90.00
_cell.angle_gamma   90.00
#
_symmetry.space_group_name_H-M   'P 1'
#
loop_
_entity.id
_entity.type
_entity.pdbx_description
1 polymer ?
#
loop_
_entity_poly.entity_id
_entity_poly.type
_entity_poly.pdbx_seq_one_letter_code
_entity_poly.pdbx_strand_id
1 'polypeptide(L)'
;MLFQIDYPEIADSAGVQPRHRFMSAYEQRIEPPDRKWQYLLFAAEPYETIAFKLPSREVDKDPKKLWTYWNPSVKQFFLQFAFKLEGHSSSAAMLRDLEMQKARAQHAQIQLQLPPPPPPPPPPPPQMLGLPTPSFFLGVPPSTTATITTGAAPPPPPPPPPPPPPPPVSGLSLKEPGPGLLPPPPPVPTGLTVGAPPPPPPPPPPPLGQV
;
A
#
# COMPACT_ATOMS: atom_id res chain seq x y z
N MET A 1 13.71 7.98 -13.59
CA MET A 1 13.76 7.44 -14.96
C MET A 1 13.37 8.53 -15.92
N LEU A 2 14.04 8.65 -17.07
CA LEU A 2 13.78 9.66 -18.10
C LEU A 2 13.52 8.96 -19.44
N PHE A 3 12.46 9.38 -20.12
CA PHE A 3 12.11 8.95 -21.46
C PHE A 3 12.21 10.16 -22.39
N GLN A 4 12.89 9.96 -23.51
CA GLN A 4 12.95 10.90 -24.62
C GLN A 4 12.44 10.18 -25.86
N ILE A 5 11.46 10.78 -26.52
CA ILE A 5 10.85 10.24 -27.73
C ILE A 5 10.90 11.32 -28.80
N ASP A 6 11.50 10.99 -29.93
CA ASP A 6 11.60 11.87 -31.08
C ASP A 6 10.43 11.55 -32.04
N TYR A 7 9.71 12.59 -32.46
CA TYR A 7 8.55 12.50 -33.36
C TYR A 7 8.74 13.38 -34.61
N PRO A 8 9.73 13.10 -35.47
CA PRO A 8 10.11 13.97 -36.59
C PRO A 8 8.97 14.32 -37.57
N GLU A 9 7.96 13.46 -37.69
CA GLU A 9 6.85 13.53 -38.65
C GLU A 9 5.48 13.72 -37.97
N ILE A 10 5.43 14.25 -36.74
CA ILE A 10 4.15 14.49 -36.06
C ILE A 10 3.29 15.50 -36.81
N ALA A 11 1.97 15.32 -36.79
CA ALA A 11 1.02 16.19 -37.48
C ALA A 11 0.88 17.57 -36.77
N ASP A 12 1.91 18.41 -36.86
CA ASP A 12 1.92 19.74 -36.23
C ASP A 12 0.81 20.66 -36.71
N SER A 13 0.45 20.53 -37.99
CA SER A 13 -0.62 21.30 -38.62
C SER A 13 -1.98 21.08 -37.96
N ALA A 14 -2.17 19.94 -37.28
CA ALA A 14 -3.37 19.59 -36.54
C ALA A 14 -3.27 19.95 -35.03
N GLY A 15 -2.15 20.51 -34.57
CA GLY A 15 -1.92 20.83 -33.17
C GLY A 15 -1.83 19.61 -32.25
N VAL A 16 -1.50 18.44 -32.81
CA VAL A 16 -1.41 17.18 -32.08
C VAL A 16 -0.20 17.22 -31.13
N GLN A 17 -0.44 16.88 -29.87
CA GLN A 17 0.62 16.74 -28.86
C GLN A 17 0.73 15.29 -28.40
N PRO A 18 1.95 14.77 -28.16
CA PRO A 18 2.14 13.44 -27.62
C PRO A 18 1.45 13.25 -26.28
N ARG A 19 0.80 12.10 -26.11
CA ARG A 19 0.12 11.68 -24.89
C ARG A 19 0.85 10.50 -24.27
N HIS A 20 0.72 10.37 -22.96
CA HIS A 20 1.25 9.23 -22.22
C HIS A 20 0.21 8.68 -21.25
N ARG A 21 0.28 7.37 -20.96
CA ARG A 21 -0.48 6.75 -19.86
C ARG A 21 0.28 5.60 -19.23
N PHE A 22 0.07 5.39 -17.94
CA PHE A 22 0.43 4.14 -17.28
C PHE A 22 -0.73 3.16 -17.41
N MET A 23 -0.43 1.94 -17.81
CA MET A 23 -1.39 0.87 -18.08
C MET A 23 -0.97 -0.39 -17.33
N SER A 24 -1.95 -1.09 -16.74
CA SER A 24 -1.65 -2.33 -16.02
C SER A 24 -1.38 -3.49 -16.99
N ALA A 25 -0.67 -4.52 -16.52
CA ALA A 25 -0.43 -5.72 -17.34
C ALA A 25 -1.71 -6.53 -17.67
N TYR A 26 -2.84 -6.24 -17.01
CA TYR A 26 -4.14 -6.88 -17.25
C TYR A 26 -4.89 -6.30 -18.45
N GLU A 27 -4.56 -5.09 -18.87
CA GLU A 27 -5.27 -4.41 -19.96
C GLU A 27 -4.76 -4.84 -21.34
N GLN A 28 -3.48 -5.24 -21.45
CA GLN A 28 -2.91 -5.72 -22.70
C GLN A 28 -3.26 -7.20 -22.95
N ARG A 29 -3.43 -7.56 -24.23
CA ARG A 29 -3.86 -8.90 -24.69
C ARG A 29 -2.78 -9.68 -25.44
N ILE A 30 -1.54 -9.18 -25.45
CA ILE A 30 -0.44 -9.72 -26.26
C ILE A 30 0.33 -10.77 -25.47
N GLU A 31 0.79 -10.41 -24.26
CA GLU A 31 1.49 -11.32 -23.35
C GLU A 31 0.57 -11.82 -22.21
N PRO A 32 0.87 -12.96 -21.57
CA PRO A 32 0.21 -13.38 -20.34
C PRO A 32 0.27 -12.27 -19.25
N PRO A 33 -0.85 -11.93 -18.58
CA PRO A 33 -0.86 -10.86 -17.59
C PRO A 33 0.02 -11.17 -16.38
N ASP A 34 1.07 -10.35 -16.16
CA ASP A 34 1.94 -10.45 -14.99
C ASP A 34 1.88 -9.17 -14.14
N ARG A 35 1.42 -9.30 -12.88
CA ARG A 35 1.32 -8.20 -11.90
C ARG A 35 2.63 -7.53 -11.58
N LYS A 36 3.76 -8.20 -11.82
CA LYS A 36 5.10 -7.64 -11.54
C LYS A 36 5.45 -6.49 -12.47
N TRP A 37 4.69 -6.30 -13.54
CA TRP A 37 4.96 -5.30 -14.57
C TRP A 37 3.78 -4.35 -14.77
N GLN A 38 4.13 -3.12 -15.13
CA GLN A 38 3.23 -2.10 -15.65
C GLN A 38 3.78 -1.61 -16.98
N TYR A 39 2.95 -1.00 -17.81
CA TYR A 39 3.33 -0.52 -19.13
C TYR A 39 3.15 0.99 -19.19
N LEU A 40 4.19 1.71 -19.60
CA LEU A 40 4.12 3.13 -19.89
C LEU A 40 3.96 3.32 -21.39
N LEU A 41 2.82 3.85 -21.81
CA LEU A 41 2.47 4.03 -23.21
C LEU A 41 2.72 5.46 -23.63
N PHE A 42 3.17 5.63 -24.87
CA PHE A 42 3.23 6.91 -25.57
C PHE A 42 2.42 6.79 -26.86
N ALA A 43 1.57 7.79 -27.12
CA ALA A 43 0.74 7.87 -28.30
C ALA A 43 0.85 9.26 -28.92
N ALA A 44 1.11 9.32 -30.21
CA ALA A 44 1.12 10.53 -31.01
C ALA A 44 0.66 10.18 -32.42
N GLU A 45 -0.22 10.96 -33.04
CA GLU A 45 -0.66 10.73 -34.42
C GLU A 45 0.35 11.41 -35.37
N PRO A 46 0.84 10.76 -36.45
CA PRO A 46 0.41 9.49 -37.07
C PRO A 46 1.13 8.23 -36.54
N TYR A 47 1.96 8.35 -35.51
CA TYR A 47 2.73 7.25 -34.95
C TYR A 47 1.88 6.19 -34.26
N GLU A 48 2.37 4.96 -34.28
CA GLU A 48 1.79 3.88 -33.49
C GLU A 48 2.05 4.10 -32.00
N THR A 49 1.13 3.60 -31.18
CA THR A 49 1.30 3.66 -29.73
C THR A 49 2.37 2.66 -29.30
N ILE A 50 3.45 3.16 -28.72
CA ILE A 50 4.54 2.35 -28.16
C ILE A 50 4.36 2.19 -26.66
N ALA A 51 4.86 1.09 -26.10
CA ALA A 51 4.78 0.80 -24.67
C ALA A 51 6.13 0.33 -24.11
N PHE A 52 6.51 0.84 -22.95
CA PHE A 52 7.69 0.39 -22.21
C PHE A 52 7.26 -0.43 -21.00
N LYS A 53 7.82 -1.64 -20.88
CA LYS A 53 7.62 -2.52 -19.73
C LYS A 53 8.43 -2.01 -18.54
N LEU A 54 7.73 -1.69 -17.45
CA LEU A 54 8.30 -1.13 -16.23
C LEU A 54 8.00 -2.05 -15.04
N PRO A 55 8.90 -2.17 -14.06
CA PRO A 55 8.56 -2.86 -12.81
C PRO A 55 7.36 -2.18 -12.15
N SER A 56 6.43 -2.97 -11.61
CA SER A 56 5.20 -2.51 -10.96
C SER A 56 5.49 -1.88 -9.60
N ARG A 57 6.15 -0.72 -9.62
CA ARG A 57 6.43 0.12 -8.46
C ARG A 57 5.58 1.37 -8.53
N GLU A 58 5.17 1.87 -7.38
CA GLU A 58 4.44 3.13 -7.31
C GLU A 58 5.29 4.28 -7.86
N VAL A 59 4.68 5.06 -8.76
CA VAL A 59 5.29 6.29 -9.27
C VAL A 59 5.01 7.42 -8.28
N ASP A 60 6.05 8.22 -8.02
CA ASP A 60 5.93 9.43 -7.23
C ASP A 60 5.18 10.49 -8.07
N LYS A 61 4.02 10.91 -7.57
CA LYS A 61 3.13 11.87 -8.25
C LYS A 61 3.48 13.33 -7.93
N ASP A 62 4.54 13.57 -7.16
CA ASP A 62 5.00 14.92 -6.88
C ASP A 62 5.36 15.64 -8.18
N PRO A 63 4.89 16.87 -8.43
CA PRO A 63 5.13 17.59 -9.69
C PRO A 63 6.60 17.91 -9.94
N LYS A 64 7.44 17.87 -8.90
CA LYS A 64 8.90 17.99 -9.01
C LYS A 64 9.56 16.71 -9.53
N LYS A 65 8.92 15.56 -9.29
CA LYS A 65 9.44 14.23 -9.59
C LYS A 65 8.86 13.68 -10.88
N LEU A 66 7.58 13.96 -11.15
CA LEU A 66 6.87 13.64 -12.37
C LEU A 66 6.63 14.91 -13.18
N TRP A 67 7.30 15.02 -14.32
CA TRP A 67 7.10 16.13 -15.25
C TRP A 67 7.19 15.64 -16.70
N THR A 68 6.54 16.40 -17.58
CA THR A 68 6.58 16.17 -19.02
C THR A 68 6.84 17.48 -19.74
N TYR A 69 7.55 17.41 -20.85
CA TYR A 69 7.83 18.56 -21.70
C TYR A 69 7.74 18.17 -23.16
N TRP A 70 6.94 18.91 -23.93
CA TRP A 70 6.88 18.80 -25.37
C TRP A 70 7.61 19.97 -26.00
N ASN A 71 8.63 19.66 -26.80
CA ASN A 71 9.31 20.65 -27.61
C ASN A 71 8.84 20.55 -29.07
N PRO A 72 7.93 21.42 -29.52
CA PRO A 72 7.43 21.41 -30.90
C PRO A 72 8.46 21.90 -31.91
N SER A 73 9.55 22.58 -31.51
CA SER A 73 10.54 23.05 -32.49
C SER A 73 11.43 21.92 -32.99
N VAL A 74 11.82 21.01 -32.09
CA VAL A 74 12.64 19.82 -32.42
C VAL A 74 11.85 18.51 -32.46
N LYS A 75 10.54 18.58 -32.21
CA LYS A 75 9.62 17.43 -32.13
C LYS A 75 10.03 16.37 -31.11
N GLN A 76 10.43 16.81 -29.91
CA GLN A 76 10.88 15.91 -28.85
C GLN A 76 9.96 15.94 -27.65
N PHE A 77 9.55 14.77 -27.20
CA PHE A 77 8.77 14.58 -25.98
C PHE A 77 9.63 14.01 -24.87
N PHE A 78 9.63 14.69 -23.74
CA PHE A 78 10.32 14.27 -22.53
C PHE A 78 9.31 13.92 -21.45
N LEU A 79 9.55 12.80 -20.78
CA LEU A 79 8.82 12.40 -19.58
C LEU A 79 9.79 11.86 -18.55
N GLN A 80 9.84 12.52 -17.40
CA GLN A 80 10.63 12.08 -16.26
C GLN A 80 9.71 11.75 -15.10
N PHE A 81 9.99 10.63 -14.44
CA PHE A 81 9.35 10.27 -13.18
C PHE A 81 10.32 9.56 -12.24
N ALA A 82 10.04 9.60 -10.95
CA ALA A 82 10.71 8.78 -9.96
C ALA A 82 9.77 7.69 -9.45
N PHE A 83 10.32 6.53 -9.09
CA PHE A 83 9.58 5.58 -8.28
C PHE A 83 9.57 6.07 -6.84
N LYS A 84 8.46 5.85 -6.14
CA LYS A 84 8.45 6.00 -4.68
C LYS A 84 9.50 5.07 -4.12
N LEU A 85 10.39 5.62 -3.29
CA LEU A 85 11.28 4.79 -2.51
C LEU A 85 10.40 4.01 -1.52
N GLU A 86 10.49 2.69 -1.55
CA GLU A 86 9.96 1.80 -0.52
C GLU A 86 10.71 2.15 0.77
N GLY A 87 10.20 3.15 1.50
CA GLY A 87 11.07 4.06 2.25
C GLY A 87 10.43 5.38 2.70
N HIS A 88 9.61 6.02 1.85
CA HIS A 88 8.96 7.29 2.23
C HIS A 88 7.68 7.09 3.06
N SER A 89 7.13 5.89 3.08
CA SER A 89 6.28 5.42 4.19
C SER A 89 7.10 5.12 5.45
N SER A 90 8.42 4.93 5.36
CA SER A 90 9.26 4.51 6.48
C SER A 90 9.56 5.62 7.47
N SER A 91 9.59 6.90 7.09
CA SER A 91 9.71 7.98 8.08
C SER A 91 8.44 8.09 8.94
N ALA A 92 7.27 8.03 8.32
CA ALA A 92 6.00 8.02 9.05
C ALA A 92 5.82 6.72 9.86
N ALA A 93 6.18 5.57 9.30
CA ALA A 93 6.13 4.28 9.99
C ALA A 93 7.16 4.19 11.13
N MET A 94 8.39 4.69 10.95
CA MET A 94 9.39 4.77 12.03
C MET A 94 8.94 5.72 13.12
N LEU A 95 8.38 6.90 12.80
CA LEU A 95 7.85 7.81 13.80
C LEU A 95 6.73 7.15 14.61
N ARG A 96 5.83 6.42 13.94
CA ARG A 96 4.77 5.65 14.59
C ARG A 96 5.32 4.55 15.50
N ASP A 97 6.34 3.83 15.05
CA ASP A 97 6.98 2.75 15.80
C ASP A 97 7.73 3.29 17.02
N LEU A 98 8.45 4.41 16.85
CA LEU A 98 9.18 5.09 17.92
C LEU A 98 8.22 5.68 18.97
N GLU A 99 7.11 6.29 18.55
CA GLU A 99 6.05 6.76 19.44
C GLU A 99 5.45 5.60 20.25
N MET A 100 5.21 4.45 19.59
CA MET A 100 4.66 3.26 20.22
C MET A 100 5.64 2.61 21.20
N GLN A 101 6.92 2.56 20.86
CA GLN A 101 7.99 2.15 21.77
C GLN A 101 8.08 3.06 22.97
N LYS A 102 8.01 4.38 22.77
CA LYS A 102 8.05 5.36 23.85
C LYS A 102 6.84 5.22 24.77
N ALA A 103 5.64 5.04 24.21
CA ALA A 103 4.43 4.76 24.98
C ALA A 103 4.57 3.47 25.81
N ARG A 104 5.11 2.38 25.22
CA ARG A 104 5.34 1.12 25.93
C ARG A 104 6.38 1.27 27.04
N ALA A 105 7.47 1.99 26.79
CA ALA A 105 8.50 2.28 27.79
C ALA A 105 7.94 3.12 28.95
N GLN A 106 7.07 4.10 28.65
CA GLN A 106 6.41 4.89 29.69
C GLN A 106 5.43 4.06 30.52
N HIS A 107 4.62 3.21 29.90
CA HIS A 107 3.75 2.29 30.64
C HIS A 107 4.54 1.34 31.53
N ALA A 108 5.68 0.82 31.04
CA ALA A 108 6.56 -0.02 31.85
C ALA A 108 7.19 0.74 33.03
N GLN A 109 7.59 2.01 32.82
CA GLN A 109 8.10 2.88 33.89
C GLN A 109 7.05 3.16 34.98
N ILE A 110 5.80 3.42 34.58
CA ILE A 110 4.68 3.62 35.52
C ILE A 110 4.40 2.34 36.31
N GLN A 111 4.50 1.16 35.67
CA GLN A 111 4.31 -0.12 36.35
C GLN A 111 5.36 -0.40 37.42
N LEU A 112 6.60 0.07 37.23
CA LEU A 112 7.68 -0.09 38.22
C LEU A 112 7.54 0.84 39.44
N GLN A 113 6.73 1.90 39.35
CA GLN A 113 6.48 2.85 40.45
C GLN A 113 5.25 2.47 41.28
N LEU A 114 4.43 1.53 40.78
CA LEU A 114 3.32 0.96 41.53
C LEU A 114 3.87 0.01 42.61
N PRO A 115 3.35 0.06 43.85
CA PRO A 115 3.69 -0.94 44.86
C PRO A 115 3.32 -2.33 44.35
N PRO A 116 4.12 -3.38 44.66
CA PRO A 116 3.84 -4.73 44.20
C PRO A 116 2.43 -5.15 44.65
N PRO A 117 1.65 -5.81 43.76
CA PRO A 117 0.34 -6.29 44.14
C PRO A 117 0.45 -7.23 45.35
N PRO A 118 -0.52 -7.20 46.28
CA PRO A 118 -0.49 -8.09 47.44
C PRO A 118 -0.45 -9.56 46.96
N PRO A 119 0.25 -10.44 47.70
CA PRO A 119 0.32 -11.85 47.34
C PRO A 119 -1.09 -12.45 47.24
N PRO A 120 -1.33 -13.37 46.29
CA PRO A 120 -2.63 -14.03 46.17
C PRO A 120 -2.97 -14.76 47.48
N PRO A 121 -4.26 -14.84 47.85
CA PRO A 121 -4.67 -15.57 49.05
C PRO A 121 -4.25 -17.03 48.96
N PRO A 122 -3.87 -17.67 50.09
CA PRO A 122 -3.49 -19.07 50.10
C PRO A 122 -4.64 -19.96 49.59
N PRO A 123 -4.33 -21.05 48.87
CA PRO A 123 -5.35 -21.99 48.42
C PRO A 123 -6.09 -22.58 49.63
N PRO A 124 -7.41 -22.84 49.51
CA PRO A 124 -8.18 -23.44 50.59
C PRO A 124 -7.61 -24.82 50.96
N PRO A 125 -7.57 -25.17 52.26
CA PRO A 125 -7.03 -26.44 52.70
C PRO A 125 -7.84 -27.61 52.10
N PRO A 126 -7.19 -28.73 51.73
CA PRO A 126 -7.88 -29.91 51.24
C PRO A 126 -8.86 -30.40 52.30
N GLN A 127 -10.15 -30.45 51.96
CA GLN A 127 -11.12 -31.13 52.83
C GLN A 127 -10.86 -32.63 52.72
N MET A 128 -10.16 -33.18 53.72
CA MET A 128 -9.98 -34.62 53.87
C MET A 128 -11.32 -35.24 54.26
N LEU A 129 -12.02 -35.79 53.27
CA LEU A 129 -13.16 -36.67 53.48
C LEU A 129 -12.62 -38.05 53.87
N GLY A 130 -12.74 -38.39 55.15
CA GLY A 130 -12.18 -39.61 55.71
C GLY A 130 -12.90 -40.87 55.24
N LEU A 131 -12.11 -41.92 55.01
CA LEU A 131 -12.54 -43.32 55.09
C LEU A 131 -11.33 -44.22 55.41
N PRO A 132 -11.44 -45.16 56.38
CA PRO A 132 -10.32 -45.99 56.81
C PRO A 132 -10.34 -47.36 56.12
N THR A 133 -9.18 -47.88 55.71
CA THR A 133 -8.53 -49.11 56.25
C THR A 133 -7.44 -49.64 55.29
N PRO A 134 -6.40 -50.33 55.83
CA PRO A 134 -5.16 -50.62 55.14
C PRO A 134 -5.14 -52.03 54.53
N SER A 135 -4.30 -52.26 53.53
CA SER A 135 -3.85 -53.61 53.17
C SER A 135 -2.35 -53.56 52.86
N PHE A 136 -1.63 -54.30 53.70
CA PHE A 136 -0.20 -54.55 53.66
C PHE A 136 0.16 -55.33 52.40
N PHE A 137 1.25 -54.96 51.72
CA PHE A 137 2.12 -55.97 51.11
C PHE A 137 3.59 -55.62 51.36
N LEU A 138 4.25 -56.61 51.95
CA LEU A 138 5.67 -56.73 52.26
C LEU A 138 6.50 -56.74 50.97
N GLY A 139 7.71 -56.16 50.98
CA GLY A 139 8.74 -56.60 50.02
C GLY A 139 9.86 -55.64 49.62
N VAL A 140 10.71 -55.27 50.60
CA VAL A 140 12.16 -54.93 50.52
C VAL A 140 12.73 -53.79 49.62
N PRO A 141 13.81 -53.10 50.08
CA PRO A 141 14.45 -51.92 49.46
C PRO A 141 15.90 -52.23 48.96
N PRO A 142 16.83 -51.27 48.82
CA PRO A 142 16.85 -50.09 47.95
C PRO A 142 18.04 -50.16 46.96
N SER A 143 18.04 -49.35 45.91
CA SER A 143 19.30 -48.98 45.24
C SER A 143 19.28 -47.50 44.85
N THR A 144 20.21 -46.81 45.49
CA THR A 144 20.75 -45.50 45.14
C THR A 144 21.07 -45.42 43.65
N THR A 145 20.78 -44.29 43.01
CA THR A 145 21.76 -43.49 42.24
C THR A 145 21.07 -42.22 41.72
N ALA A 146 21.58 -41.06 42.15
CA ALA A 146 21.35 -39.78 41.53
C ALA A 146 22.11 -39.73 40.19
N THR A 147 21.49 -39.23 39.12
CA THR A 147 22.21 -38.84 37.89
C THR A 147 21.53 -37.63 37.25
N ILE A 148 22.06 -36.46 37.60
CA ILE A 148 22.48 -35.36 36.71
C ILE A 148 21.90 -35.29 35.28
N THR A 149 21.30 -34.13 35.00
CA THR A 149 21.36 -33.28 33.79
C THR A 149 21.59 -33.95 32.44
N THR A 150 20.62 -33.79 31.54
CA THR A 150 20.92 -33.44 30.15
C THR A 150 19.74 -32.70 29.54
N GLY A 151 20.00 -31.52 28.98
CA GLY A 151 19.01 -30.63 28.40
C GLY A 151 18.24 -31.29 27.26
N ALA A 152 16.95 -31.53 27.49
CA ALA A 152 15.99 -31.69 26.42
C ALA A 152 15.57 -30.28 25.97
N ALA A 153 15.87 -29.95 24.71
CA ALA A 153 15.34 -28.76 24.07
C ALA A 153 13.79 -28.77 24.17
N PRO A 154 13.14 -27.61 24.39
CA PRO A 154 11.68 -27.55 24.39
C PRO A 154 11.15 -28.01 23.02
N PRO A 155 10.03 -28.73 22.97
CA PRO A 155 9.43 -29.14 21.70
C PRO A 155 9.12 -27.91 20.82
N PRO A 156 9.23 -28.03 19.49
CA PRO A 156 8.92 -26.91 18.59
C PRO A 156 7.46 -26.46 18.79
N PRO A 157 7.17 -25.16 18.63
CA PRO A 157 5.81 -24.66 18.69
C PRO A 157 4.95 -25.32 17.60
N PRO A 158 3.65 -25.55 17.85
CA PRO A 158 2.74 -26.09 16.85
C PRO A 158 2.67 -25.17 15.63
N PRO A 159 2.40 -25.72 14.44
CA PRO A 159 2.24 -24.92 13.22
C PRO A 159 1.09 -23.92 13.39
N PRO A 160 1.16 -22.74 12.74
CA PRO A 160 0.08 -21.77 12.78
C PRO A 160 -1.22 -22.37 12.20
N PRO A 161 -2.39 -21.98 12.72
CA PRO A 161 -3.66 -22.44 12.18
C PRO A 161 -3.81 -22.01 10.70
N PRO A 162 -4.52 -22.81 9.88
CA PRO A 162 -4.77 -22.46 8.49
C PRO A 162 -5.53 -21.13 8.38
N PRO A 163 -5.34 -20.37 7.29
CA PRO A 163 -6.09 -19.14 7.07
C PRO A 163 -7.60 -19.41 7.03
N PRO A 164 -8.43 -18.47 7.50
CA PRO A 164 -9.88 -18.62 7.45
C PRO A 164 -10.35 -18.76 5.99
N PRO A 165 -11.42 -19.53 5.74
CA PRO A 165 -11.97 -19.67 4.40
C PRO A 165 -12.46 -18.32 3.86
N PRO A 166 -12.39 -18.11 2.53
CA PRO A 166 -12.90 -16.89 1.91
C PRO A 166 -14.40 -16.74 2.20
N PRO A 167 -14.92 -15.50 2.33
CA PRO A 167 -16.34 -15.27 2.52
C PRO A 167 -17.13 -15.84 1.33
N PRO A 168 -18.35 -16.37 1.57
CA PRO A 168 -19.19 -16.85 0.49
C PRO A 168 -19.47 -15.70 -0.47
N VAL A 169 -19.15 -15.92 -1.74
CA VAL A 169 -19.53 -14.99 -2.82
C VAL A 169 -21.04 -15.10 -2.95
N SER A 170 -21.77 -14.23 -2.25
CA SER A 170 -23.22 -14.14 -2.39
C SER A 170 -23.55 -13.86 -3.84
N GLY A 171 -24.28 -14.82 -4.40
CA GLY A 171 -24.65 -14.88 -5.79
C GLY A 171 -25.33 -13.61 -6.29
N LEU A 172 -25.06 -13.38 -7.57
CA LEU A 172 -25.80 -12.55 -8.50
C LEU A 172 -27.30 -12.55 -8.19
N SER A 173 -27.79 -11.41 -7.69
CA SER A 173 -29.21 -11.06 -7.80
C SER A 173 -29.30 -9.89 -8.77
N LEU A 174 -29.60 -10.22 -10.02
CA LEU A 174 -30.13 -9.32 -11.03
C LEU A 174 -31.41 -8.69 -10.47
N LYS A 175 -31.29 -7.50 -9.90
CA LYS A 175 -32.46 -6.67 -9.60
C LYS A 175 -32.82 -5.90 -10.85
N GLU A 176 -33.76 -6.47 -11.58
CA GLU A 176 -34.54 -5.86 -12.63
C GLU A 176 -35.01 -4.44 -12.19
N PRO A 177 -34.70 -3.37 -12.94
CA PRO A 177 -35.30 -2.07 -12.69
C PRO A 177 -36.65 -2.00 -13.43
N GLY A 178 -37.74 -1.97 -12.65
CA GLY A 178 -39.07 -1.66 -13.15
C GLY A 178 -39.15 -0.27 -13.81
N PRO A 179 -40.22 0.03 -14.56
CA PRO A 179 -40.35 1.26 -15.34
C PRO A 179 -40.69 2.42 -14.40
N GLY A 180 -39.66 3.09 -13.91
CA GLY A 180 -39.79 4.21 -12.98
C GLY A 180 -38.91 5.38 -13.41
N LEU A 181 -39.54 6.33 -14.08
CA LEU A 181 -39.21 7.77 -14.12
C LEU A 181 -37.73 8.12 -14.32
N LEU A 182 -37.40 8.46 -15.57
CA LEU A 182 -36.17 9.16 -15.92
C LEU A 182 -35.98 10.39 -14.99
N PRO A 183 -34.78 10.59 -14.41
CA PRO A 183 -34.48 11.87 -13.76
C PRO A 183 -34.57 13.00 -14.80
N PRO A 184 -35.06 14.19 -14.43
CA PRO A 184 -35.15 15.31 -15.36
C PRO A 184 -33.75 15.67 -15.88
N PRO A 185 -33.64 16.11 -17.16
CA PRO A 185 -32.37 16.55 -17.71
C PRO A 185 -31.81 17.74 -16.93
N PRO A 186 -30.48 17.91 -16.86
CA PRO A 186 -29.88 19.09 -16.27
C PRO A 186 -30.33 20.36 -17.04
N PRO A 187 -30.47 21.50 -16.36
CA PRO A 187 -30.83 22.75 -17.03
C PRO A 187 -29.75 23.10 -18.06
N VAL A 188 -30.19 23.34 -19.29
CA VAL A 188 -29.39 23.96 -20.34
C VAL A 188 -28.92 25.34 -19.86
N PRO A 189 -27.63 25.71 -20.04
CA PRO A 189 -27.18 27.05 -19.72
C PRO A 189 -27.76 28.02 -20.75
N THR A 190 -28.88 28.66 -20.38
CA THR A 190 -29.43 29.82 -21.09
C THR A 190 -28.59 31.03 -20.73
N GLY A 191 -27.74 31.49 -21.66
CA GLY A 191 -26.96 32.70 -21.42
C GLY A 191 -25.89 32.95 -22.47
N LEU A 192 -26.31 33.28 -23.69
CA LEU A 192 -25.49 34.06 -24.61
C LEU A 192 -25.23 35.43 -23.96
N THR A 193 -24.06 35.61 -23.35
CA THR A 193 -23.50 36.94 -23.09
C THR A 193 -22.35 37.16 -24.06
N VAL A 194 -22.65 37.95 -25.08
CA VAL A 194 -21.69 38.55 -25.99
C VAL A 194 -20.88 39.58 -25.18
N GLY A 195 -19.55 39.47 -25.20
CA GLY A 195 -18.69 40.65 -25.04
C GLY A 195 -17.94 40.83 -23.72
N ALA A 196 -17.23 39.81 -23.22
CA ALA A 196 -16.07 40.09 -22.37
C ALA A 196 -14.80 40.08 -23.26
N PRO A 197 -14.05 41.20 -23.37
CA PRO A 197 -12.77 41.17 -24.07
C PRO A 197 -11.79 40.25 -23.33
N PRO A 198 -10.88 39.56 -24.05
CA PRO A 198 -9.88 38.70 -23.43
C PRO A 198 -9.01 39.50 -22.44
N PRO A 199 -8.54 38.88 -21.35
CA PRO A 199 -7.65 39.53 -20.41
C PRO A 199 -6.37 40.01 -21.13
N PRO A 200 -5.81 41.17 -20.75
CA PRO A 200 -4.60 41.68 -21.38
C PRO A 200 -3.42 40.72 -21.16
N PRO A 201 -2.48 40.62 -22.11
CA PRO A 201 -1.29 39.79 -21.96
C PRO A 201 -0.43 40.27 -20.76
N PRO A 202 0.32 39.37 -20.13
CA PRO A 202 1.23 39.73 -19.04
C PRO A 202 2.31 40.71 -19.53
N PRO A 203 2.79 41.62 -18.66
CA PRO A 203 3.83 42.58 -19.02
C PRO A 203 5.14 41.88 -19.41
N PRO A 204 5.91 42.43 -20.36
CA PRO A 204 7.20 41.88 -20.73
C PRO A 204 8.19 41.94 -19.55
N PRO A 205 9.13 40.98 -19.45
CA PRO A 205 10.15 41.01 -18.41
C PRO A 205 11.06 42.26 -18.57
N PRO A 206 11.57 42.81 -17.45
CA PRO A 206 12.47 43.97 -17.51
C PRO A 206 13.73 43.63 -18.31
N PRO A 207 14.30 44.59 -19.06
CA PRO A 207 15.55 44.36 -19.77
C PRO A 207 16.64 43.99 -18.78
N LEU A 208 17.30 42.86 -19.04
CA LEU A 208 18.53 42.48 -18.35
C LEU A 208 19.52 43.62 -18.50
N GLY A 209 19.71 44.36 -17.42
CA GLY A 209 20.65 45.46 -17.33
C GLY A 209 22.03 44.97 -17.76
N GLN A 210 22.58 45.69 -18.73
CA GLN A 210 23.99 45.59 -19.10
C GLN A 210 24.83 45.93 -17.88
N VAL A 211 25.75 45.03 -17.54
CA VAL A 211 26.99 45.31 -16.83
C VAL A 211 28.10 45.47 -17.84
#